data_AF-A0A522BZH7-F1
#
_entry.id   AF-A0A522BZH7-F1
#
_cell.length_a   1.000
_cell.length_b   1.000
_cell.length_c   1.000
_cell.angle_alpha   90.00
_cell.angle_beta   90.00
_cell.angle_gamma   90.00
#
_symmetry.space_group_name_H-M   'P 1'
#
loop_
_entity.id
_entity.type
_entity.pdbx_description
1 polymer ?
#
loop_
_entity_poly.entity_id
_entity_poly.type
_entity_poly.pdbx_seq_one_letter_code
_entity_poly.pdbx_strand_id
1 'polypeptide(L)'
;PALAVDDILYRRLPDKGQKHFNHDIVFVGGWTKKRQEIINALKGYPVAIYGPKWMKKNIFNSDMRAMIKEKGIWGEELVGLYNKTKIALNISQWDTASLSGLNLRIFDIPACSTFLLTDYSDALAEYFKPGEEIETFKDIAELKDKLSYYLKNDAERERIALNGYKRTLSLETYKNKMGNLLDKIWFNPKNAFDRGTGD
;
A
#
# COMPACT_ATOMS: atom_id res chain seq x y z
N PRO A 1 -11.58 13.47 3.36
CA PRO A 1 -10.80 12.23 3.68
C PRO A 1 -9.47 12.55 4.39
N ALA A 2 -9.08 11.83 5.46
CA ALA A 2 -7.84 12.03 6.22
C ALA A 2 -6.58 11.41 5.58
N LEU A 3 -6.71 10.90 4.35
CA LEU A 3 -5.64 10.22 3.62
C LEU A 3 -4.83 11.23 2.80
N ALA A 4 -3.52 11.09 2.81
CA ALA A 4 -2.57 11.88 2.03
C ALA A 4 -1.27 11.08 1.87
N VAL A 5 -0.36 11.57 1.03
CA VAL A 5 0.96 10.95 0.82
C VAL A 5 1.94 11.40 1.91
N ASP A 6 2.71 10.44 2.45
CA ASP A 6 3.95 10.72 3.19
C ASP A 6 5.11 10.72 2.18
N ASP A 7 5.40 11.91 1.66
CA ASP A 7 6.46 12.16 0.66
C ASP A 7 7.86 12.29 1.28
N ILE A 8 7.96 12.24 2.62
CA ILE A 8 9.22 12.32 3.34
C ILE A 8 9.83 10.92 3.43
N LEU A 9 9.05 9.94 3.90
CA LEU A 9 9.55 8.59 4.12
C LEU A 9 9.53 7.75 2.84
N TYR A 10 8.35 7.60 2.22
CA TYR A 10 8.18 6.68 1.11
C TYR A 10 8.60 7.33 -0.20
N ARG A 11 9.61 6.72 -0.83
CA ARG A 11 10.21 7.23 -2.06
C ARG A 11 10.78 6.12 -2.91
N ARG A 12 10.87 6.37 -4.20
CA ARG A 12 11.70 5.58 -5.11
C ARG A 12 13.17 5.79 -4.73
N LEU A 13 13.87 4.70 -4.46
CA LEU A 13 15.31 4.75 -4.21
C LEU A 13 16.08 4.79 -5.54
N PRO A 14 17.23 5.50 -5.60
CA PRO A 14 18.06 5.53 -6.80
C PRO A 14 18.52 4.11 -7.15
N ASP A 15 18.37 3.74 -8.41
CA ASP A 15 18.91 2.49 -8.93
C ASP A 15 19.98 2.79 -9.98
N LYS A 16 21.12 2.11 -9.91
CA LYS A 16 22.25 2.31 -10.85
C LYS A 16 22.10 1.44 -12.12
N GLY A 17 20.89 0.98 -12.42
CA GLY A 17 20.62 0.06 -13.52
C GLY A 17 19.18 -0.49 -13.50
N GLN A 18 19.00 -1.74 -13.95
CA GLN A 18 17.72 -2.45 -13.83
C GLN A 18 17.41 -2.76 -12.36
N LYS A 19 16.12 -2.68 -11.99
CA LYS A 19 15.65 -2.98 -10.63
C LYS A 19 16.02 -4.40 -10.23
N HIS A 20 16.88 -4.53 -9.24
CA HIS A 20 17.20 -5.83 -8.64
C HIS A 20 16.12 -6.22 -7.62
N PHE A 21 15.25 -7.15 -8.02
CA PHE A 21 14.20 -7.68 -7.16
C PHE A 21 14.73 -8.84 -6.30
N ASN A 22 14.52 -8.74 -4.98
CA ASN A 22 14.84 -9.80 -4.02
C ASN A 22 13.59 -10.57 -3.55
N HIS A 23 12.40 -10.07 -3.90
CA HIS A 23 11.12 -10.71 -3.60
C HIS A 23 10.19 -10.62 -4.80
N ASP A 24 9.53 -11.72 -5.11
CA ASP A 24 8.48 -11.75 -6.12
C ASP A 24 7.18 -11.14 -5.58
N ILE A 25 6.69 -11.63 -4.44
CA ILE A 25 5.48 -11.10 -3.79
C ILE A 25 5.75 -10.82 -2.32
N VAL A 26 5.36 -9.63 -1.85
CA VAL A 26 5.39 -9.27 -0.42
C VAL A 26 4.01 -8.86 0.04
N PHE A 27 3.63 -9.34 1.22
CA PHE A 27 2.52 -8.80 2.01
C PHE A 27 3.05 -8.26 3.34
N VAL A 28 2.70 -7.01 3.68
CA VAL A 28 3.06 -6.39 4.96
C VAL A 28 1.80 -6.00 5.72
N GLY A 29 1.52 -6.69 6.83
CA GLY A 29 0.36 -6.42 7.66
C GLY A 29 0.17 -7.46 8.76
N GLY A 30 -0.51 -7.07 9.85
CA GLY A 30 -0.88 -7.99 10.92
C GLY A 30 -1.89 -9.04 10.49
N TRP A 31 -1.83 -10.21 11.14
CA TRP A 31 -2.77 -11.30 10.91
C TRP A 31 -4.23 -10.90 11.21
N THR A 32 -5.14 -11.29 10.33
CA THR A 32 -6.60 -11.35 10.54
C THR A 32 -7.15 -12.62 9.88
N LYS A 33 -8.38 -13.03 10.22
CA LYS A 33 -9.00 -14.21 9.60
C LYS A 33 -9.15 -14.06 8.08
N LYS A 34 -9.66 -12.92 7.59
CA LYS A 34 -9.75 -12.59 6.14
C LYS A 34 -8.40 -12.72 5.44
N ARG A 35 -7.34 -12.12 6.01
CA ARG A 35 -5.99 -12.17 5.44
C ARG A 35 -5.44 -13.59 5.42
N GLN A 36 -5.67 -14.38 6.47
CA GLN A 36 -5.28 -15.78 6.53
C GLN A 36 -5.92 -16.58 5.39
N GLU A 37 -7.23 -16.43 5.17
CA GLU A 37 -7.97 -17.15 4.13
C GLU A 37 -7.41 -16.84 2.73
N ILE A 38 -7.23 -15.55 2.42
CA ILE A 38 -6.68 -15.11 1.13
C ILE A 38 -5.25 -15.64 0.94
N ILE A 39 -4.36 -15.45 1.92
CA ILE A 39 -2.96 -15.87 1.80
C ILE A 39 -2.84 -17.39 1.76
N ASN A 40 -3.68 -18.14 2.48
CA ASN A 40 -3.69 -19.59 2.41
C ASN A 40 -4.13 -20.11 1.03
N ALA A 41 -4.93 -19.34 0.29
CA ALA A 41 -5.23 -19.66 -1.10
C ALA A 41 -4.03 -19.48 -2.04
N LEU A 42 -3.02 -18.69 -1.64
CA LEU A 42 -1.79 -18.42 -2.41
C LEU A 42 -0.67 -19.42 -2.12
N LYS A 43 -0.95 -20.57 -1.50
CA LYS A 43 0.02 -21.66 -1.38
C LYS A 43 0.61 -22.00 -2.75
N GLY A 44 1.94 -22.14 -2.80
CA GLY A 44 2.70 -22.37 -4.04
C GLY A 44 3.18 -21.11 -4.74
N TYR A 45 2.69 -19.92 -4.36
CA TYR A 45 3.26 -18.65 -4.83
C TYR A 45 4.43 -18.21 -3.93
N PRO A 46 5.44 -17.51 -4.48
CA PRO A 46 6.61 -17.01 -3.74
C PRO A 46 6.27 -15.75 -2.90
N VAL A 47 5.38 -15.92 -1.92
CA VAL A 47 4.92 -14.82 -1.05
C VAL A 47 5.74 -14.77 0.24
N ALA A 48 6.27 -13.58 0.55
CA ALA A 48 6.88 -13.27 1.84
C ALA A 48 5.92 -12.43 2.71
N ILE A 49 5.70 -12.86 3.94
CA ILE A 49 4.75 -12.25 4.89
C ILE A 49 5.51 -11.56 6.02
N TYR A 50 5.28 -10.26 6.19
CA TYR A 50 5.81 -9.45 7.28
C TYR A 50 4.67 -8.91 8.14
N GLY A 51 4.78 -9.06 9.46
CA GLY A 51 3.81 -8.50 10.40
C GLY A 51 3.50 -9.40 11.60
N PRO A 52 2.80 -8.84 12.60
CA PRO A 52 2.57 -9.53 13.87
C PRO A 52 1.55 -10.67 13.75
N LYS A 53 1.63 -11.61 14.72
CA LYS A 53 0.68 -12.71 14.99
C LYS A 53 0.60 -13.83 13.94
N TRP A 54 1.25 -13.72 12.79
CA TRP A 54 1.23 -14.76 11.76
C TRP A 54 1.81 -16.10 12.24
N MET A 55 3.01 -16.11 12.82
CA MET A 55 3.66 -17.33 13.31
C MET A 55 2.82 -18.00 14.40
N LYS A 56 2.42 -17.25 15.43
CA LYS A 56 1.55 -17.73 16.52
C LYS A 56 0.26 -18.39 16.03
N LYS A 57 -0.32 -17.90 14.92
CA LYS A 57 -1.56 -18.44 14.34
C LYS A 57 -1.35 -19.61 13.39
N ASN A 58 -0.11 -19.89 12.99
CA ASN A 58 0.25 -20.91 12.01
C ASN A 58 1.31 -21.89 12.52
N ILE A 59 1.47 -22.04 13.84
CA ILE A 59 2.51 -22.90 14.44
C ILE A 59 2.53 -24.34 13.89
N PHE A 60 1.36 -24.87 13.53
CA PHE A 60 1.17 -26.21 12.97
C PHE A 60 0.97 -26.23 11.44
N ASN A 61 1.07 -25.09 10.76
CA ASN A 61 0.89 -24.98 9.31
C ASN A 61 2.26 -24.71 8.64
N SER A 62 2.93 -25.77 8.22
CA SER A 62 4.28 -25.71 7.63
C SER A 62 4.35 -24.82 6.39
N ASP A 63 3.35 -24.90 5.52
CA ASP A 63 3.30 -24.11 4.28
C ASP A 63 3.26 -22.62 4.58
N MET A 64 2.40 -22.22 5.53
CA MET A 64 2.30 -20.83 5.96
C MET A 64 3.58 -20.37 6.64
N ARG A 65 4.19 -21.21 7.48
CA ARG A 65 5.46 -20.90 8.15
C ARG A 65 6.58 -20.60 7.15
N ALA A 66 6.63 -21.30 6.02
CA ALA A 66 7.66 -21.07 4.99
C ALA A 66 7.54 -19.67 4.35
N MET A 67 6.35 -19.09 4.33
CA MET A 67 6.07 -17.75 3.80
C MET A 67 6.35 -16.64 4.83
N ILE A 68 6.30 -16.95 6.13
CA ILE A 68 6.39 -15.97 7.22
C ILE A 68 7.85 -15.60 7.49
N LYS A 69 8.14 -14.30 7.45
CA LYS A 69 9.45 -13.74 7.86
C LYS A 69 9.49 -13.30 9.32
N GLU A 70 8.32 -13.19 9.97
CA GLU A 70 8.09 -12.87 11.40
C GLU A 70 8.71 -11.55 11.90
N LYS A 71 9.17 -10.69 11.00
CA LYS A 71 9.74 -9.39 11.36
C LYS A 71 8.70 -8.29 11.18
N GLY A 72 8.49 -7.49 12.24
CA GLY A 72 7.89 -6.17 12.06
C GLY A 72 8.86 -5.30 11.27
N ILE A 73 8.37 -4.64 10.21
CA ILE A 73 9.21 -3.86 9.31
C ILE A 73 8.61 -2.47 9.11
N TRP A 74 9.46 -1.45 9.23
CA TRP A 74 9.07 -0.03 9.25
C TRP A 74 10.22 0.86 8.75
N GLY A 75 9.92 2.13 8.55
CA GLY A 75 10.91 3.14 8.15
C GLY A 75 11.66 2.78 6.87
N GLU A 76 12.95 3.10 6.82
CA GLU A 76 13.83 2.84 5.68
C GLU A 76 13.91 1.36 5.29
N GLU A 77 13.77 0.42 6.24
CA GLU A 77 13.78 -1.00 5.92
C GLU A 77 12.55 -1.39 5.09
N LEU A 78 11.38 -0.85 5.43
CA LEU A 78 10.15 -1.07 4.66
C LEU A 78 10.23 -0.43 3.28
N VAL A 79 10.76 0.80 3.19
CA VAL A 79 11.01 1.48 1.91
C VAL A 79 11.93 0.65 1.03
N GLY A 80 13.03 0.14 1.60
CA GLY A 80 13.97 -0.74 0.92
C GLY A 80 13.34 -2.06 0.45
N LEU A 81 12.49 -2.67 1.28
CA LEU A 81 11.75 -3.88 0.92
C LEU A 81 10.84 -3.62 -0.29
N TYR A 82 10.06 -2.55 -0.28
CA TYR A 82 9.18 -2.22 -1.39
C TYR A 82 9.93 -1.94 -2.68
N ASN A 83 11.01 -1.17 -2.62
CA ASN A 83 11.81 -0.87 -3.81
C ASN A 83 12.44 -2.12 -4.46
N LYS A 84 12.61 -3.21 -3.70
CA LYS A 84 13.17 -4.50 -4.15
C LYS A 84 12.13 -5.62 -4.32
N THR A 85 10.84 -5.27 -4.42
CA THR A 85 9.73 -6.21 -4.58
C THR A 85 9.08 -6.06 -5.95
N LYS A 86 8.78 -7.17 -6.64
CA LYS A 86 8.03 -7.13 -7.92
C LYS A 86 6.57 -6.74 -7.69
N ILE A 87 5.85 -7.47 -6.83
CA ILE A 87 4.43 -7.24 -6.51
C ILE A 87 4.27 -7.05 -5.01
N ALA A 88 3.81 -5.87 -4.60
CA ALA A 88 3.40 -5.62 -3.22
C ALA A 88 1.89 -5.83 -3.10
N LEU A 89 1.51 -6.91 -2.41
CA LEU A 89 0.12 -7.28 -2.16
C LEU A 89 -0.42 -6.50 -0.96
N ASN A 90 -1.52 -5.78 -1.15
CA ASN A 90 -2.31 -5.20 -0.07
C ASN A 90 -3.63 -5.96 0.08
N ILE A 91 -4.00 -6.24 1.33
CA ILE A 91 -5.28 -6.86 1.68
C ILE A 91 -5.84 -6.08 2.85
N SER A 92 -6.99 -5.45 2.65
CA SER A 92 -7.66 -4.66 3.69
C SER A 92 -8.15 -5.55 4.83
N GLN A 93 -8.17 -5.00 6.06
CA GLN A 93 -8.62 -5.75 7.24
C GLN A 93 -10.14 -5.88 7.30
N TRP A 94 -10.85 -4.96 6.65
CA TRP A 94 -12.30 -4.93 6.52
C TRP A 94 -12.75 -5.49 5.17
N ASP A 95 -14.05 -5.72 5.05
CA ASP A 95 -14.69 -5.97 3.77
C ASP A 95 -14.85 -4.65 3.00
N THR A 96 -14.17 -4.52 1.87
CA THR A 96 -14.16 -3.31 1.05
C THR A 96 -15.44 -3.13 0.23
N ALA A 97 -16.22 -4.19 0.02
CA ALA A 97 -17.54 -4.10 -0.60
C ALA A 97 -18.55 -3.42 0.34
N SER A 98 -18.37 -3.60 1.65
CA SER A 98 -19.24 -3.04 2.69
C SER A 98 -18.72 -1.71 3.25
N LEU A 99 -17.40 -1.48 3.20
CA LEU A 99 -16.73 -0.30 3.77
C LEU A 99 -15.69 0.26 2.79
N SER A 100 -15.93 1.48 2.31
CA SER A 100 -15.07 2.18 1.36
C SER A 100 -13.76 2.74 1.95
N GLY A 101 -13.39 2.37 3.18
CA GLY A 101 -12.13 2.79 3.79
C GLY A 101 -10.93 2.33 2.97
N LEU A 102 -9.87 3.14 2.94
CA LEU A 102 -8.57 2.80 2.37
C LEU A 102 -7.49 2.88 3.46
N ASN A 103 -6.51 1.99 3.40
CA ASN A 103 -5.33 2.06 4.27
C ASN A 103 -4.18 2.82 3.58
N LEU A 104 -3.15 3.20 4.34
CA LEU A 104 -2.04 4.02 3.82
C LEU A 104 -1.18 3.29 2.77
N ARG A 105 -1.19 1.95 2.72
CA ARG A 105 -0.40 1.18 1.75
C ARG A 105 -0.82 1.45 0.31
N ILE A 106 -2.04 1.94 0.11
CA ILE A 106 -2.54 2.42 -1.19
C ILE A 106 -1.67 3.57 -1.74
N PHE A 107 -1.06 4.39 -0.87
CA PHE A 107 -0.19 5.49 -1.25
C PHE A 107 1.30 5.15 -1.07
N ASP A 108 1.65 4.50 0.05
CA ASP A 108 3.04 4.18 0.41
C ASP A 108 3.74 3.31 -0.64
N ILE A 109 3.04 2.28 -1.16
CA ILE A 109 3.62 1.33 -2.12
C ILE A 109 3.89 2.02 -3.47
N PRO A 110 2.91 2.71 -4.10
CA PRO A 110 3.19 3.45 -5.33
C PRO A 110 4.23 4.57 -5.18
N ALA A 111 4.34 5.22 -4.00
CA ALA A 111 5.41 6.20 -3.73
C ALA A 111 6.83 5.60 -3.87
N CYS A 112 6.99 4.29 -3.66
CA CYS A 112 8.22 3.55 -3.91
C CYS A 112 8.40 3.07 -5.37
N SER A 113 7.49 3.45 -6.28
CA SER A 113 7.46 2.96 -7.66
C SER A 113 7.42 1.42 -7.73
N THR A 114 6.63 0.82 -6.85
CA THR A 114 6.42 -0.63 -6.75
C THR A 114 4.99 -0.96 -7.19
N PHE A 115 4.84 -2.07 -7.92
CA PHE A 115 3.53 -2.51 -8.39
C PHE A 115 2.64 -2.90 -7.22
N LEU A 116 1.54 -2.17 -7.04
CA LEU A 116 0.52 -2.42 -6.04
C LEU A 116 -0.56 -3.32 -6.63
N LEU A 117 -0.83 -4.44 -5.97
CA LEU A 117 -2.02 -5.26 -6.18
C LEU A 117 -2.87 -5.26 -4.90
N THR A 118 -4.09 -4.75 -4.95
CA THR A 118 -4.95 -4.54 -3.76
C THR A 118 -6.37 -5.09 -3.92
N ASP A 119 -7.07 -5.36 -2.82
CA ASP A 119 -8.51 -5.62 -2.91
C ASP A 119 -9.25 -4.37 -3.44
N TYR A 120 -10.22 -4.59 -4.33
CA TYR A 120 -11.02 -3.53 -4.94
C TYR A 120 -11.87 -2.79 -3.90
N SER A 121 -11.96 -1.47 -4.05
CA SER A 121 -12.84 -0.58 -3.28
C SER A 121 -13.22 0.59 -4.17
N ASP A 122 -14.49 1.03 -4.15
CA ASP A 122 -14.95 2.17 -4.96
C ASP A 122 -14.20 3.47 -4.63
N ALA A 123 -13.72 3.62 -3.39
CA ALA A 123 -12.91 4.77 -2.99
C ALA A 123 -11.56 4.87 -3.72
N LEU A 124 -11.06 3.78 -4.32
CA LEU A 124 -9.81 3.82 -5.08
C LEU A 124 -9.91 4.76 -6.28
N ALA A 125 -11.08 4.86 -6.92
CA ALA A 125 -11.29 5.68 -8.11
C ALA A 125 -11.06 7.18 -7.87
N GLU A 126 -11.12 7.64 -6.62
CA GLU A 126 -10.77 9.02 -6.24
C GLU A 126 -9.26 9.30 -6.39
N TYR A 127 -8.42 8.27 -6.22
CA TYR A 127 -6.96 8.42 -6.11
C TYR A 127 -6.21 7.82 -7.29
N PHE A 128 -6.66 6.68 -7.81
CA PHE A 128 -5.95 5.92 -8.83
C PHE A 128 -6.91 5.32 -9.86
N LYS A 129 -6.38 5.02 -11.05
CA LYS A 129 -7.03 4.25 -12.11
C LYS A 129 -6.58 2.77 -12.06
N PRO A 130 -7.44 1.82 -11.65
CA PRO A 130 -7.15 0.39 -11.71
C PRO A 130 -6.80 -0.08 -13.13
N GLY A 131 -5.78 -0.92 -13.26
CA GLY A 131 -5.25 -1.41 -14.54
C GLY A 131 -4.28 -0.45 -15.25
N GLU A 132 -4.18 0.81 -14.81
CA GLU A 132 -3.28 1.81 -15.40
C GLU A 132 -2.21 2.31 -14.43
N GLU A 133 -2.59 2.59 -13.18
CA GLU A 133 -1.74 3.21 -12.16
C GLU A 133 -1.51 2.29 -10.96
N ILE A 134 -2.52 1.46 -10.64
CA ILE A 134 -2.44 0.37 -9.66
C ILE A 134 -3.22 -0.82 -10.22
N GLU A 135 -3.10 -1.98 -9.60
CA GLU A 135 -3.95 -3.13 -9.93
C GLU A 135 -4.82 -3.55 -8.74
N THR A 136 -6.01 -4.06 -9.05
CA THR A 136 -6.97 -4.53 -8.05
C THR A 136 -7.39 -5.97 -8.27
N PHE A 137 -8.00 -6.60 -7.27
CA PHE A 137 -8.74 -7.86 -7.42
C PHE A 137 -10.03 -7.81 -6.61
N LYS A 138 -11.08 -8.47 -7.09
CA LYS A 138 -12.38 -8.57 -6.41
C LYS A 138 -12.54 -9.87 -5.64
N ASP A 139 -11.84 -10.93 -6.07
CA ASP A 139 -11.87 -12.23 -5.42
C ASP A 139 -10.53 -12.98 -5.54
N ILE A 140 -10.48 -14.18 -4.96
CA ILE A 140 -9.28 -15.03 -4.92
C ILE A 140 -8.90 -15.56 -6.30
N ALA A 141 -9.87 -15.80 -7.19
CA ALA A 141 -9.60 -16.30 -8.54
C ALA A 141 -8.91 -15.20 -9.35
N GLU A 142 -9.47 -14.00 -9.37
CA GLU A 142 -8.88 -12.83 -10.03
C GLU A 142 -7.50 -12.50 -9.45
N LEU A 143 -7.34 -12.59 -8.13
CA LEU A 143 -6.04 -12.43 -7.48
C LEU A 143 -5.00 -13.41 -8.03
N LYS A 144 -5.34 -14.70 -8.14
CA LYS A 144 -4.42 -15.73 -8.65
C LYS A 144 -4.07 -15.51 -10.12
N ASP A 145 -5.06 -15.17 -10.94
CA ASP A 145 -4.87 -14.90 -12.36
C ASP A 145 -3.93 -13.71 -12.54
N LYS A 146 -4.16 -12.62 -11.79
CA LYS A 146 -3.32 -11.42 -11.82
C LYS A 146 -1.92 -11.68 -11.30
N LEU A 147 -1.75 -12.43 -10.20
CA LEU A 147 -0.43 -12.81 -9.72
C LEU A 147 0.32 -13.64 -10.78
N SER A 148 -0.32 -14.65 -11.38
CA SER A 148 0.27 -15.48 -12.43
C SER A 148 0.67 -14.69 -13.66
N TYR A 149 -0.18 -13.74 -14.07
CA TYR A 149 0.07 -12.86 -15.21
C TYR A 149 1.22 -11.89 -14.92
N TYR A 150 1.12 -11.08 -13.86
CA TYR A 150 2.09 -10.02 -13.60
C TYR A 150 3.44 -10.53 -13.12
N LEU A 151 3.56 -11.77 -12.62
CA LEU A 151 4.87 -12.40 -12.37
C LEU A 151 5.65 -12.71 -13.65
N LYS A 152 4.97 -12.87 -14.79
CA LYS A 152 5.56 -13.20 -16.09
C LYS A 152 5.66 -12.01 -17.05
N ASN A 153 4.98 -10.91 -16.75
CA ASN A 153 4.87 -9.73 -17.62
C ASN A 153 5.56 -8.51 -16.99
N ASP A 154 6.89 -8.52 -16.96
CA ASP A 154 7.71 -7.50 -16.31
C ASP A 154 7.46 -6.09 -16.86
N ALA A 155 7.43 -5.93 -18.19
CA ALA A 155 7.26 -4.63 -18.83
C ALA A 155 5.92 -3.96 -18.45
N GLU A 156 4.83 -4.72 -18.45
CA GLU A 156 3.51 -4.20 -18.10
C GLU A 156 3.40 -3.90 -16.61
N ARG A 157 3.93 -4.79 -15.75
CA ARG A 157 4.00 -4.58 -14.31
C ARG A 157 4.77 -3.31 -13.97
N GLU A 158 5.93 -3.10 -14.59
CA GLU A 158 6.77 -1.91 -14.36
C GLU A 158 6.15 -0.63 -14.93
N ARG A 159 5.44 -0.72 -16.07
CA ARG A 159 4.67 0.40 -16.63
C ARG A 159 3.60 0.88 -15.64
N ILE A 160 2.80 -0.04 -15.09
CA ILE A 160 1.77 0.29 -14.10
C ILE A 160 2.40 0.86 -12.83
N ALA A 161 3.48 0.24 -12.32
CA ALA A 161 4.18 0.74 -11.13
C ALA A 161 4.71 2.18 -11.31
N LEU A 162 5.25 2.50 -12.49
CA LEU A 162 5.73 3.83 -12.81
C LEU A 162 4.59 4.85 -12.92
N ASN A 163 3.45 4.45 -13.49
CA ASN A 163 2.27 5.30 -13.57
C ASN A 163 1.70 5.59 -12.18
N GLY A 164 1.59 4.55 -11.33
CA GLY A 164 1.20 4.71 -9.92
C GLY A 164 2.11 5.66 -9.17
N TYR A 165 3.43 5.55 -9.37
CA TYR A 165 4.38 6.50 -8.80
C TYR A 165 4.13 7.94 -9.25
N LYS A 166 4.02 8.18 -10.56
CA LYS A 166 3.74 9.51 -11.11
C LYS A 166 2.43 10.07 -10.56
N ARG A 167 1.39 9.22 -10.46
CA ARG A 167 0.11 9.61 -9.88
C ARG A 167 0.29 10.02 -8.42
N THR A 168 0.97 9.22 -7.60
CA THR A 168 1.23 9.53 -6.19
C THR A 168 1.95 10.86 -5.99
N LEU A 169 2.91 11.20 -6.85
CA LEU A 169 3.58 12.51 -6.78
C LEU A 169 2.65 13.70 -7.07
N SER A 170 1.50 13.47 -7.72
CA SER A 170 0.49 14.50 -7.99
C SER A 170 -0.57 14.63 -6.88
N LEU A 171 -0.59 13.71 -5.91
CA LEU A 171 -1.57 13.71 -4.82
C LEU A 171 -1.15 14.65 -3.69
N GLU A 172 -2.12 15.09 -2.90
CA GLU A 172 -1.85 15.90 -1.71
C GLU A 172 -0.99 15.15 -0.69
N THR A 173 0.01 15.84 -0.15
CA THR A 173 0.85 15.36 0.96
C THR A 173 0.22 15.71 2.30
N TYR A 174 0.59 15.00 3.36
CA TYR A 174 0.13 15.33 4.72
C TYR A 174 0.47 16.76 5.12
N LYS A 175 1.63 17.27 4.67
CA LYS A 175 2.04 18.66 4.89
C LYS A 175 1.06 19.65 4.26
N ASN A 176 0.74 19.47 2.98
CA ASN A 176 -0.19 20.36 2.25
C ASN A 176 -1.58 20.33 2.87
N LYS A 177 -2.05 19.12 3.21
CA LYS A 177 -3.37 18.91 3.78
C LYS A 177 -3.52 19.50 5.18
N MET A 178 -2.51 19.33 6.03
CA MET A 178 -2.49 19.94 7.36
C MET A 178 -2.42 21.47 7.26
N GLY A 179 -1.61 22.02 6.35
CA GLY A 179 -1.59 23.46 6.07
C GLY A 179 -2.98 23.99 5.71
N ASN A 180 -3.64 23.38 4.72
CA ASN A 180 -4.99 23.75 4.28
C ASN A 180 -6.03 23.66 5.41
N LEU A 181 -5.90 22.68 6.31
CA LEU A 181 -6.80 22.53 7.45
C LEU A 181 -6.55 23.61 8.51
N LEU A 182 -5.29 23.88 8.84
CA LEU A 182 -4.91 24.93 9.79
C LEU A 182 -5.34 26.30 9.28
N ASP A 183 -5.16 26.60 7.99
CA ASP A 183 -5.63 27.84 7.39
C ASP A 183 -7.14 28.01 7.54
N LYS A 184 -7.93 26.95 7.31
CA LYS A 184 -9.40 26.99 7.49
C LYS A 184 -9.83 27.20 8.95
N ILE A 185 -9.10 26.65 9.92
CA ILE A 185 -9.40 26.80 11.34
C ILE A 185 -8.98 28.19 11.84
N TRP A 186 -7.82 28.66 11.39
CA TRP A 186 -7.22 29.93 11.83
C TRP A 186 -7.88 31.15 11.18
N PHE A 187 -8.31 31.05 9.92
CA PHE A 187 -9.07 32.10 9.22
C PHE A 187 -10.59 31.93 9.34
N ASN A 188 -11.08 31.17 10.31
CA ASN A 188 -12.51 31.12 10.59
C ASN A 188 -12.96 32.50 11.15
N PRO A 189 -13.84 33.26 10.48
CA PRO A 189 -14.29 34.58 10.95
C PRO A 189 -15.00 34.53 12.32
N LYS A 190 -15.41 33.34 12.79
CA LYS A 190 -15.93 33.15 14.15
C LYS A 190 -14.86 33.16 15.24
N ASN A 191 -13.59 32.98 14.89
CA ASN A 191 -12.44 33.07 15.82
C ASN A 191 -11.74 34.45 15.77
N ALA A 192 -12.23 35.37 14.94
CA ALA A 192 -11.66 36.73 14.81
C ALA A 192 -12.11 37.70 15.93
N PHE A 193 -13.05 37.28 16.79
CA PHE A 193 -13.51 38.02 17.97
C PHE A 193 -12.65 37.67 19.21
N ASP A 194 -11.33 37.85 19.13
CA ASP A 194 -10.51 38.04 20.35
C ASP A 194 -9.21 38.81 20.10
N ARG A 195 -9.12 39.53 18.98
CA ARG A 195 -8.07 40.53 18.78
C ARG A 195 -8.59 41.89 19.20
N GLY A 196 -8.91 41.98 20.48
CA GLY A 196 -9.05 43.25 21.18
C GLY A 196 -7.71 43.94 21.22
N THR A 197 -7.64 45.09 20.56
CA THR A 197 -6.65 46.14 20.80
C THR A 197 -6.70 46.52 22.28
N GLY A 198 -5.69 46.11 23.04
CA GLY A 198 -5.40 46.68 24.35
C GLY A 198 -4.24 47.66 24.19
N ASP A 199 -4.59 48.94 24.10
CA ASP A 199 -3.71 50.07 24.39
C ASP A 199 -3.26 50.06 25.85
#